data_AF-A0A126YV18-F1
#
_entry.id   AF-A0A126YV18-F1
#
_cell.length_a   1.000
_cell.length_b   1.000
_cell.length_c   1.000
_cell.angle_alpha   90.00
_cell.angle_beta   90.00
_cell.angle_gamma   90.00
#
_symmetry.space_group_name_H-M   'P 1'
#
loop_
_entity.id
_entity.type
_entity.pdbx_description
1 polymer ?
#
loop_
_entity_poly.entity_id
_entity_poly.type
_entity_poly.pdbx_seq_one_letter_code
_entity_poly.pdbx_strand_id
1 'polypeptide(L)'
;MSDAARAPETAGSEIARVPASVAEALRSDVIAVRIRPGDAVTEAAVSARFAVSRPTARIAIDQLVRAGLLRREPNRGARVPALSRHDIADLYDNRALVEGAALAALARLGSVPADAVRSNRTLAEAPDDAPFAADDIAFHRALVAAQPSPRLTRMHEGLMGEIELCIGQVDANSLWRPAEIASQHARILEAVTAGDPDLAATLVREHIETSRDRLLAHADAQTRPGQPHT
;
A
#
# COMPACT_ATOMS: atom_id res chain seq x y z
N MET A 1 -4.92 -12.54 59.22
CA MET A 1 -4.43 -11.18 58.95
C MET A 1 -3.33 -11.26 57.89
N SER A 2 -3.55 -11.81 56.69
CA SER A 2 -4.16 -11.16 55.52
C SER A 2 -4.09 -9.63 55.58
N ASP A 3 -3.17 -8.98 54.88
CA ASP A 3 -3.35 -8.55 53.48
C ASP A 3 -2.36 -7.42 53.09
N ALA A 4 -1.96 -7.46 51.82
CA ALA A 4 -1.52 -6.37 50.94
C ALA A 4 -0.26 -5.56 51.26
N ALA A 5 0.86 -6.02 50.71
CA ALA A 5 1.85 -5.14 50.09
C ALA A 5 1.29 -4.61 48.74
N ARG A 6 1.22 -3.29 48.56
CA ARG A 6 1.01 -2.68 47.24
C ARG A 6 1.95 -1.50 47.03
N ALA A 7 2.84 -1.65 46.05
CA ALA A 7 3.38 -0.61 45.19
C ALA A 7 4.06 -1.29 43.97
N PRO A 8 4.24 -0.62 42.81
CA PRO A 8 3.55 0.56 42.28
C PRO A 8 2.86 0.29 40.91
N GLU A 9 1.96 1.19 40.53
CA GLU A 9 1.34 1.26 39.21
C GLU A 9 2.36 1.61 38.11
N THR A 10 2.34 0.83 37.03
CA THR A 10 3.14 1.01 35.83
C THR A 10 2.57 2.09 34.92
N ALA A 11 3.00 3.33 35.12
CA ALA A 11 2.81 4.43 34.16
C ALA A 11 3.82 4.35 33.01
N GLY A 12 3.71 3.32 32.17
CA GLY A 12 4.63 3.09 31.06
C GLY A 12 3.99 2.30 29.92
N SER A 13 3.04 2.88 29.18
CA SER A 13 2.51 2.26 27.95
C SER A 13 1.76 3.21 26.99
N GLU A 14 1.46 4.45 27.38
CA GLU A 14 0.58 5.31 26.58
C GLU A 14 1.33 6.09 25.47
N ILE A 15 2.59 6.44 25.70
CA ILE A 15 3.38 7.31 24.80
C ILE A 15 3.91 6.57 23.56
N ALA A 16 4.07 5.25 23.62
CA ALA A 16 4.60 4.44 22.51
C ALA A 16 3.56 4.10 21.42
N ARG A 17 2.26 4.21 21.71
CA ARG A 17 1.17 3.81 20.80
C ARG A 17 0.70 4.94 19.88
N VAL A 18 0.83 6.19 20.32
CA VAL A 18 0.39 7.40 19.59
C VAL A 18 1.23 7.68 18.32
N PRO A 19 2.56 7.54 18.30
CA PRO A 19 3.33 7.84 17.08
C PRO A 19 3.05 6.86 15.93
N ALA A 20 2.87 5.56 16.25
CA ALA A 20 2.53 4.55 15.26
C ALA A 20 1.12 4.75 14.69
N SER A 21 0.16 5.17 15.52
CA SER A 21 -1.19 5.48 15.05
C SER A 21 -1.24 6.74 14.17
N VAL A 22 -0.41 7.76 14.44
CA VAL A 22 -0.31 8.97 13.60
C VAL A 22 0.31 8.65 12.24
N ALA A 23 1.37 7.84 12.19
CA ALA A 23 1.98 7.44 10.93
C ALA A 23 1.00 6.63 10.06
N GLU A 24 0.27 5.69 10.66
CA GLU A 24 -0.73 4.90 9.94
C GLU A 24 -1.89 5.75 9.45
N ALA A 25 -2.39 6.67 10.27
CA ALA A 25 -3.44 7.60 9.85
C ALA A 25 -2.97 8.53 8.72
N LEU A 26 -1.73 9.02 8.79
CA LEU A 26 -1.15 9.85 7.72
C LEU A 26 -0.93 9.03 6.44
N ARG A 27 -0.48 7.77 6.55
CA ARG A 27 -0.38 6.84 5.42
C ARG A 27 -1.75 6.65 4.76
N SER A 28 -2.79 6.39 5.55
CA SER A 28 -4.17 6.26 5.04
C SER A 28 -4.63 7.54 4.31
N ASP A 29 -4.35 8.72 4.85
CA ASP A 29 -4.68 10.00 4.20
C ASP A 29 -3.94 10.19 2.85
N VAL A 30 -2.67 9.77 2.76
CA VAL A 30 -1.86 9.86 1.53
C VAL A 30 -2.34 8.86 0.48
N ILE A 31 -2.56 7.59 0.86
CA ILE A 31 -3.02 6.53 -0.07
C ILE A 31 -4.44 6.83 -0.57
N ALA A 32 -5.33 7.30 0.30
CA ALA A 32 -6.69 7.70 -0.10
C ALA A 32 -6.72 9.04 -0.87
N VAL A 33 -5.57 9.61 -1.24
CA VAL A 33 -5.43 10.85 -2.01
C VAL A 33 -6.11 12.06 -1.35
N ARG A 34 -6.29 12.02 -0.01
CA ARG A 34 -6.73 13.20 0.76
C ARG A 34 -5.62 14.24 0.87
N ILE A 35 -4.38 13.79 0.78
CA ILE A 35 -3.18 14.59 0.55
C ILE A 35 -2.66 14.20 -0.83
N ARG A 36 -2.71 15.11 -1.80
CA ARG A 36 -2.50 14.77 -3.22
C ARG A 36 -1.02 14.60 -3.55
N PRO A 37 -0.69 13.86 -4.63
CA PRO A 37 0.63 13.90 -5.22
C PRO A 37 1.11 15.34 -5.42
N GLY A 38 2.30 15.64 -4.93
CA GLY A 38 2.84 16.98 -4.96
C GLY A 38 2.37 17.89 -3.81
N ASP A 39 1.54 17.47 -2.85
CA ASP A 39 1.18 18.30 -1.69
C ASP A 39 2.25 18.27 -0.60
N ALA A 40 2.48 19.42 0.05
CA ALA A 40 3.40 19.54 1.16
C ALA A 40 2.79 18.99 2.46
N VAL A 41 3.58 18.21 3.20
CA VAL A 41 3.26 17.65 4.51
C VAL A 41 4.22 18.26 5.53
N THR A 42 3.71 19.20 6.33
CA THR A 42 4.49 19.91 7.36
C THR A 42 4.21 19.35 8.75
N GLU A 43 5.22 19.41 9.63
CA GLU A 43 5.06 19.01 11.03
C GLU A 43 3.93 19.78 11.72
N ALA A 44 3.79 21.08 11.41
CA ALA A 44 2.72 21.92 11.97
C ALA A 44 1.33 21.46 11.53
N ALA A 45 1.15 21.13 10.23
CA ALA A 45 -0.13 20.65 9.71
C ALA A 45 -0.50 19.28 10.31
N VAL A 46 0.46 18.35 10.39
CA VAL A 46 0.26 17.02 10.98
C VAL A 46 -0.05 17.15 12.48
N SER A 47 0.69 17.98 13.23
CA SER A 47 0.42 18.25 14.64
C SER A 47 -0.99 18.77 14.88
N ALA A 48 -1.43 19.75 14.09
CA ALA A 48 -2.76 20.32 14.20
C ALA A 48 -3.85 19.31 13.85
N ARG A 49 -3.67 18.55 12.75
CA ARG A 49 -4.66 17.58 12.27
C ARG A 49 -4.89 16.43 13.24
N PHE A 50 -3.81 15.88 13.81
CA PHE A 50 -3.89 14.70 14.68
C PHE A 50 -3.82 15.04 16.18
N ALA A 51 -3.84 16.33 16.54
CA ALA A 51 -3.74 16.81 17.92
C ALA A 51 -2.51 16.23 18.68
N VAL A 52 -1.34 16.22 18.02
CA VAL A 52 -0.09 15.71 18.59
C VAL A 52 1.04 16.74 18.61
N SER A 53 2.03 16.52 19.46
CA SER A 53 3.23 17.37 19.52
C SER A 53 4.01 17.41 18.19
N ARG A 54 4.74 18.49 17.92
CA ARG A 54 5.62 18.59 16.73
C ARG A 54 6.66 17.47 16.65
N PRO A 55 7.35 17.08 17.75
CA PRO A 55 8.23 15.91 17.74
C PRO A 55 7.53 14.62 17.30
N THR A 56 6.30 14.37 17.77
CA THR A 56 5.50 13.21 17.35
C THR A 56 5.16 13.26 15.87
N ALA A 57 4.72 14.42 15.37
CA ALA A 57 4.44 14.63 13.95
C ALA A 57 5.69 14.41 13.08
N ARG A 58 6.85 14.90 13.51
CA ARG A 58 8.13 14.69 12.84
C ARG A 58 8.48 13.20 12.73
N ILE A 59 8.33 12.44 13.81
CA ILE A 59 8.57 10.99 13.82
C ILE A 59 7.66 10.28 12.82
N ALA A 60 6.37 10.65 12.76
CA ALA A 60 5.43 10.07 11.80
C ALA A 60 5.81 10.41 10.35
N ILE A 61 6.16 11.66 10.06
CA ILE A 61 6.66 12.08 8.74
C ILE A 61 7.93 11.30 8.37
N ASP A 62 8.87 11.13 9.29
CA ASP A 62 10.10 10.36 9.06
C ASP A 62 9.86 8.86 8.82
N GLN A 63 8.78 8.30 9.37
CA GLN A 63 8.36 6.94 9.04
C GLN A 63 7.85 6.86 7.60
N LEU A 64 7.00 7.80 7.17
CA LEU A 64 6.52 7.83 5.79
C LEU A 64 7.64 8.13 4.78
N VAL A 65 8.62 8.96 5.15
CA VAL A 65 9.80 9.20 4.30
C VAL A 65 10.62 7.92 4.12
N ARG A 66 10.88 7.18 5.21
CA ARG A 66 11.57 5.89 5.12
C ARG A 66 10.78 4.85 4.33
N ALA A 67 9.45 4.94 4.38
CA ALA A 67 8.56 4.09 3.62
C ALA A 67 8.33 4.57 2.19
N GLY A 68 9.00 5.62 1.69
CA GLY A 68 8.86 6.10 0.30
C GLY A 68 7.57 6.87 -0.01
N LEU A 69 6.64 7.00 0.93
CA LEU A 69 5.36 7.71 0.76
C LEU A 69 5.50 9.24 0.77
N LEU A 70 6.61 9.73 1.33
CA LEU A 70 6.96 11.15 1.37
C LEU A 70 8.43 11.34 0.98
N ARG A 71 8.76 12.50 0.42
CA ARG A 71 10.15 12.94 0.18
C ARG A 71 10.43 14.20 0.97
N ARG A 72 11.57 14.28 1.64
CA ARG A 72 11.99 15.48 2.38
C ARG A 72 12.28 16.62 1.41
N GLU A 73 11.83 17.82 1.76
CA GLU A 73 12.18 19.04 1.06
C GLU A 73 13.01 19.96 1.95
N PRO A 74 14.14 20.50 1.45
CA PRO A 74 14.93 21.48 2.19
C PRO A 74 14.04 22.65 2.64
N ASN A 75 14.06 22.94 3.94
CA ASN A 75 13.35 24.07 4.57
C ASN A 75 11.82 24.08 4.45
N ARG A 76 11.17 23.01 3.97
CA ARG A 76 9.70 22.97 3.73
C ARG A 76 8.97 21.76 4.33
N GLY A 77 9.68 20.84 4.98
CA GLY A 77 9.09 19.64 5.58
C GLY A 77 9.25 18.43 4.65
N ALA A 78 8.13 17.81 4.26
CA ALA A 78 8.10 16.73 3.29
C ALA A 78 7.00 16.98 2.24
N ARG A 79 6.99 16.20 1.16
CA ARG A 79 5.99 16.26 0.09
C ARG A 79 5.61 14.85 -0.35
N VAL A 80 4.35 14.65 -0.74
CA VAL A 80 3.93 13.42 -1.43
C VAL A 80 4.59 13.39 -2.82
N PRO A 81 5.32 12.33 -3.20
CA PRO A 81 5.90 12.21 -4.53
C PRO A 81 4.86 12.38 -5.64
N ALA A 82 5.21 13.18 -6.65
CA ALA A 82 4.50 13.21 -7.92
C ALA A 82 5.30 12.35 -8.90
N LEU A 83 4.83 11.13 -9.16
CA LEU A 83 5.53 10.15 -9.99
C LEU A 83 5.29 10.45 -11.47
N SER A 84 6.36 10.43 -12.26
CA SER A 84 6.26 10.56 -13.70
C SER A 84 5.75 9.27 -14.35
N ARG A 85 5.34 9.36 -15.62
CA ARG A 85 4.98 8.18 -16.43
C ARG A 85 6.08 7.12 -16.42
N HIS A 86 7.34 7.55 -16.48
CA HIS A 86 8.51 6.66 -16.43
C HIS A 86 8.66 6.00 -15.06
N ASP A 87 8.51 6.77 -13.97
CA ASP A 87 8.59 6.22 -12.61
C ASP A 87 7.51 5.16 -12.36
N ILE A 88 6.28 5.41 -12.82
CA ILE A 88 5.18 4.45 -12.69
C ILE A 88 5.48 3.17 -13.46
N ALA A 89 5.96 3.27 -14.70
CA ALA A 89 6.30 2.09 -15.50
C ALA A 89 7.40 1.25 -14.83
N ASP A 90 8.50 1.91 -14.43
CA ASP A 90 9.63 1.24 -13.77
C ASP A 90 9.21 0.57 -12.46
N LEU A 91 8.42 1.25 -11.62
CA LEU A 91 7.93 0.68 -10.35
C LEU A 91 7.09 -0.59 -10.56
N TYR A 92 6.15 -0.57 -11.52
CA TYR A 92 5.28 -1.71 -11.77
C TYR A 92 6.02 -2.87 -12.44
N ASP A 93 7.00 -2.61 -13.31
CA ASP A 93 7.83 -3.64 -13.92
C ASP A 93 8.66 -4.37 -12.85
N ASN A 94 9.28 -3.61 -11.94
CA ASN A 94 10.02 -4.18 -10.81
C ASN A 94 9.10 -4.92 -9.83
N ARG A 95 7.90 -4.39 -9.56
CA ARG A 95 6.87 -5.06 -8.74
C ARG A 95 6.50 -6.41 -9.33
N ALA A 96 6.19 -6.47 -10.63
CA ALA A 96 5.78 -7.69 -11.31
C ALA A 96 6.86 -8.76 -11.26
N LEU A 97 8.14 -8.37 -11.42
CA LEU A 97 9.27 -9.29 -11.27
C LEU A 97 9.37 -9.87 -9.85
N VAL A 98 9.27 -9.02 -8.83
CA VAL A 98 9.39 -9.42 -7.43
C VAL A 98 8.21 -10.28 -6.98
N GLU A 99 6.98 -9.83 -7.24
CA GLU A 99 5.76 -10.56 -6.84
C GLU A 99 5.58 -11.84 -7.65
N GLY A 100 5.95 -11.86 -8.93
CA GLY A 100 5.96 -13.09 -9.74
C GLY A 100 6.87 -14.16 -9.15
N ALA A 101 8.10 -13.79 -8.77
CA ALA A 101 9.02 -14.71 -8.10
C ALA A 101 8.48 -15.16 -6.72
N ALA A 102 7.82 -14.26 -5.98
CA ALA A 102 7.23 -14.56 -4.69
C ALA A 102 6.14 -15.63 -4.81
N LEU A 103 5.22 -15.44 -5.76
CA LEU A 103 4.06 -16.31 -5.95
C LEU A 103 4.46 -17.65 -6.57
N ALA A 104 5.45 -17.69 -7.46
CA ALA A 104 6.03 -18.95 -7.91
C ALA A 104 6.63 -19.76 -6.73
N ALA A 105 7.33 -19.09 -5.81
CA ALA A 105 7.87 -19.75 -4.62
C ALA A 105 6.76 -20.23 -3.67
N LEU A 106 5.72 -19.42 -3.46
CA LEU A 106 4.58 -19.75 -2.61
C LEU A 106 3.74 -20.90 -3.18
N ALA A 107 3.53 -20.92 -4.50
CA ALA A 107 2.82 -22.00 -5.19
C ALA A 107 3.53 -23.35 -5.01
N ARG A 108 4.87 -23.40 -5.07
CA ARG A 108 5.60 -24.65 -4.78
C ARG A 108 5.37 -25.20 -3.37
N LEU A 109 4.91 -24.37 -2.43
CA LEU A 109 4.51 -24.79 -1.09
C LEU A 109 3.04 -25.21 -1.01
N GLY A 110 2.21 -24.85 -2.00
CA GLY A 110 0.78 -25.12 -2.03
C GLY A 110 -0.01 -24.44 -0.91
N SER A 111 0.53 -23.36 -0.33
CA SER A 111 0.00 -22.73 0.88
C SER A 111 -0.40 -21.29 0.62
N VAL A 112 -1.65 -20.96 0.94
CA VAL A 112 -2.18 -19.60 0.85
C VAL A 112 -2.28 -19.00 2.25
N PRO A 113 -1.71 -17.81 2.50
CA PRO A 113 -1.86 -17.13 3.79
C PRO A 113 -3.31 -16.69 4.02
N ALA A 114 -3.81 -16.92 5.24
CA ALA A 114 -5.19 -16.57 5.63
C ALA A 114 -5.50 -15.07 5.47
N ASP A 115 -4.49 -14.21 5.61
CA ASP A 115 -4.63 -12.77 5.44
C ASP A 115 -4.96 -12.38 4.00
N ALA A 116 -4.34 -13.04 3.00
CA ALA A 116 -4.66 -12.82 1.60
C ALA A 116 -6.10 -13.27 1.28
N VAL A 117 -6.53 -14.41 1.81
CA VAL A 117 -7.92 -14.88 1.65
C VAL A 117 -8.91 -13.88 2.24
N ARG A 118 -8.61 -13.32 3.42
CA ARG A 118 -9.47 -12.34 4.09
C ARG A 118 -9.57 -11.05 3.28
N SER A 119 -8.44 -10.48 2.85
CA SER A 119 -8.44 -9.28 2.02
C SER A 119 -9.20 -9.48 0.70
N ASN A 120 -9.03 -10.63 0.05
CA ASN A 120 -9.77 -10.93 -1.16
C ASN A 120 -11.28 -11.06 -0.92
N ARG A 121 -11.68 -11.65 0.20
CA ARG A 121 -13.10 -11.74 0.58
C ARG A 121 -13.70 -10.36 0.82
N THR A 122 -12.98 -9.47 1.53
CA THR A 122 -13.43 -8.10 1.76
C THR A 122 -13.69 -7.37 0.44
N LEU A 123 -12.80 -7.53 -0.55
CA LEU A 123 -12.99 -6.96 -1.90
C LEU A 123 -14.20 -7.56 -2.62
N ALA A 124 -14.42 -8.88 -2.52
CA ALA A 124 -15.53 -9.56 -3.17
C ALA A 124 -16.91 -9.17 -2.61
N GLU A 125 -16.96 -8.80 -1.33
CA GLU A 125 -18.19 -8.42 -0.62
C GLU A 125 -18.44 -6.90 -0.65
N ALA A 126 -17.47 -6.11 -1.14
CA ALA A 126 -17.56 -4.67 -1.18
C ALA A 126 -18.47 -4.17 -2.33
N PRO A 127 -19.21 -3.06 -2.14
CA PRO A 127 -19.90 -2.35 -3.22
C PRO A 127 -18.95 -1.93 -4.34
N ASP A 128 -19.46 -1.79 -5.56
CA ASP A 128 -18.67 -1.42 -6.76
C ASP A 128 -17.92 -0.08 -6.62
N ASP A 129 -18.42 0.85 -5.80
CA ASP A 129 -17.86 2.18 -5.55
C ASP A 129 -17.06 2.28 -4.25
N ALA A 130 -16.89 1.16 -3.52
CA ALA A 130 -16.12 1.14 -2.29
C ALA A 130 -14.61 1.25 -2.58
N PRO A 131 -13.84 1.92 -1.69
CA PRO A 131 -12.39 1.98 -1.81
C PRO A 131 -11.79 0.58 -1.64
N PHE A 132 -10.79 0.25 -2.45
CA PHE A 132 -10.17 -1.08 -2.47
C PHE A 132 -8.67 -1.08 -2.14
N ALA A 133 -8.00 0.08 -2.15
CA ALA A 133 -6.54 0.15 -2.09
C ALA A 133 -5.97 -0.59 -0.87
N ALA A 134 -6.58 -0.44 0.31
CA ALA A 134 -6.10 -1.06 1.53
C ALA A 134 -6.11 -2.60 1.45
N ASP A 135 -7.18 -3.19 0.92
CA ASP A 135 -7.31 -4.63 0.79
C ASP A 135 -6.46 -5.20 -0.34
N ASP A 136 -6.30 -4.46 -1.45
CA ASP A 136 -5.36 -4.82 -2.52
C ASP A 136 -3.91 -4.87 -1.99
N ILE A 137 -3.47 -3.81 -1.30
CA ILE A 137 -2.14 -3.74 -0.70
C ILE A 137 -1.92 -4.87 0.32
N ALA A 138 -2.91 -5.13 1.18
CA ALA A 138 -2.84 -6.18 2.19
C ALA A 138 -2.76 -7.58 1.56
N PHE A 139 -3.51 -7.83 0.47
CA PHE A 139 -3.45 -9.08 -0.28
C PHE A 139 -2.04 -9.37 -0.80
N HIS A 140 -1.43 -8.43 -1.52
CA HIS A 140 -0.09 -8.60 -2.10
C HIS A 140 0.99 -8.73 -1.03
N ARG A 141 0.94 -7.90 0.01
CA ARG A 141 1.86 -7.99 1.15
C ARG A 141 1.78 -9.36 1.85
N ALA A 142 0.58 -9.89 2.06
CA ALA A 142 0.39 -11.18 2.71
C ALA A 142 1.04 -12.33 1.91
N LEU A 143 0.85 -12.35 0.59
CA LEU A 143 1.46 -13.37 -0.27
C LEU A 143 2.99 -13.30 -0.27
N VAL A 144 3.54 -12.09 -0.42
CA VAL A 144 5.00 -11.88 -0.44
C VAL A 144 5.66 -12.12 0.92
N ALA A 145 4.94 -11.90 2.02
CA ALA A 145 5.45 -12.21 3.36
C ALA A 145 5.45 -13.72 3.66
N ALA A 146 4.57 -14.50 3.01
CA ALA A 146 4.42 -15.93 3.26
C ALA A 146 5.45 -16.81 2.55
N GLN A 147 6.17 -16.29 1.55
CA GLN A 147 7.22 -17.04 0.86
C GLN A 147 8.53 -17.13 1.68
N PRO A 148 9.42 -18.12 1.44
CA PRO A 148 10.54 -18.44 2.33
C PRO A 148 11.74 -17.47 2.34
N SER A 149 11.87 -16.60 1.34
CA SER A 149 13.01 -15.71 1.13
C SER A 149 12.80 -14.35 1.81
N PRO A 150 13.47 -14.08 2.95
CA PRO A 150 13.39 -12.78 3.61
C PRO A 150 14.06 -11.66 2.78
N ARG A 151 14.92 -12.00 1.82
CA ARG A 151 15.52 -11.02 0.90
C ARG A 151 14.47 -10.50 -0.09
N LEU A 152 13.62 -11.39 -0.60
CA LEU A 152 12.55 -11.02 -1.52
C LEU A 152 11.53 -10.12 -0.83
N THR A 153 11.13 -10.46 0.41
CA THR A 153 10.24 -9.61 1.22
C THR A 153 10.80 -8.19 1.38
N ARG A 154 12.09 -8.04 1.68
CA ARG A 154 12.72 -6.71 1.79
C ARG A 154 12.79 -5.94 0.47
N MET A 155 12.98 -6.64 -0.65
CA MET A 155 12.93 -5.99 -1.98
C MET A 155 11.53 -5.44 -2.24
N HIS A 156 10.49 -6.23 -1.95
CA HIS A 156 9.10 -5.80 -2.05
C HIS A 156 8.79 -4.61 -1.14
N GLU A 157 9.19 -4.67 0.14
CA GLU A 157 9.02 -3.56 1.08
C GLU A 157 9.65 -2.25 0.59
N GLY A 158 10.82 -2.33 -0.06
CA GLY A 158 11.50 -1.17 -0.63
C GLY A 158 10.76 -0.53 -1.81
N LEU A 159 9.99 -1.31 -2.57
CA LEU A 159 9.19 -0.83 -3.70
C LEU A 159 7.81 -0.34 -3.27
N MET A 160 7.21 -0.99 -2.26
CA MET A 160 5.80 -0.79 -1.93
C MET A 160 5.44 0.64 -1.55
N GLY A 161 6.38 1.42 -1.02
CA GLY A 161 6.17 2.82 -0.71
C GLY A 161 5.52 3.63 -1.83
N GLU A 162 6.19 3.69 -2.97
CA GLU A 162 5.74 4.46 -4.12
C GLU A 162 4.65 3.73 -4.90
N ILE A 163 4.65 2.38 -4.90
CA ILE A 163 3.56 1.58 -5.47
C ILE A 163 2.23 1.87 -4.78
N GLU A 164 2.20 2.06 -3.46
CA GLU A 164 0.98 2.40 -2.73
C GLU A 164 0.43 3.76 -3.13
N LEU A 165 1.28 4.73 -3.49
CA LEU A 165 0.85 6.00 -4.07
C LEU A 165 0.16 5.80 -5.42
N CYS A 166 0.65 4.85 -6.22
CA CYS A 166 0.03 4.48 -7.49
C CYS A 166 -1.30 3.77 -7.29
N ILE A 167 -1.36 2.75 -6.43
CA ILE A 167 -2.60 2.02 -6.11
C ILE A 167 -3.67 2.99 -5.58
N GLY A 168 -3.28 3.91 -4.70
CA GLY A 168 -4.17 4.95 -4.19
C GLY A 168 -4.76 5.85 -5.30
N GLN A 169 -3.97 6.18 -6.33
CA GLN A 169 -4.47 6.92 -7.49
C GLN A 169 -5.39 6.09 -8.38
N VAL A 170 -5.13 4.79 -8.52
CA VAL A 170 -6.02 3.87 -9.25
C VAL A 170 -7.39 3.80 -8.56
N ASP A 171 -7.39 3.70 -7.23
CA ASP A 171 -8.60 3.66 -6.40
C ASP A 171 -9.36 5.00 -6.42
N ALA A 172 -8.66 6.11 -6.15
CA ALA A 172 -9.26 7.44 -6.11
C ALA A 172 -9.87 7.90 -7.45
N ASN A 173 -9.44 7.31 -8.57
CA ASN A 173 -10.00 7.58 -9.91
C ASN A 173 -10.94 6.46 -10.39
N SER A 174 -11.29 5.50 -9.52
CA SER A 174 -12.19 4.37 -9.81
C SER A 174 -11.81 3.62 -11.09
N LEU A 175 -10.50 3.41 -11.30
CA LEU A 175 -9.98 2.74 -12.49
C LEU A 175 -10.20 1.23 -12.44
N TRP A 176 -10.69 0.70 -11.32
CA TRP A 176 -11.13 -0.67 -11.10
C TRP A 176 -12.34 -0.68 -10.18
N ARG A 177 -13.11 -1.77 -10.26
CA ARG A 177 -14.11 -2.12 -9.24
C ARG A 177 -13.55 -3.17 -8.29
N PRO A 178 -13.92 -3.16 -7.00
CA PRO A 178 -13.49 -4.18 -6.03
C PRO A 178 -13.75 -5.62 -6.51
N ALA A 179 -14.93 -5.88 -7.10
CA ALA A 179 -15.28 -7.21 -7.61
C ALA A 179 -14.38 -7.70 -8.76
N GLU A 180 -13.92 -6.80 -9.63
CA GLU A 180 -12.99 -7.14 -10.71
C GLU A 180 -11.62 -7.56 -10.16
N ILE A 181 -11.11 -6.80 -9.18
CA ILE A 181 -9.86 -7.11 -8.48
C ILE A 181 -9.99 -8.45 -7.76
N ALA A 182 -11.10 -8.64 -7.04
CA ALA A 182 -11.34 -9.85 -6.27
C ALA A 182 -11.37 -11.12 -7.14
N SER A 183 -11.94 -11.01 -8.35
CA SER A 183 -11.93 -12.09 -9.34
C SER A 183 -10.51 -12.45 -9.80
N GLN A 184 -9.65 -11.46 -10.03
CA GLN A 184 -8.25 -11.70 -10.41
C GLN A 184 -7.46 -12.32 -9.24
N HIS A 185 -7.64 -11.78 -8.04
CA HIS A 185 -7.04 -12.32 -6.82
C HIS A 185 -7.46 -13.77 -6.56
N ALA A 186 -8.74 -14.12 -6.74
CA ALA A 186 -9.21 -15.49 -6.58
C ALA A 186 -8.46 -16.47 -7.50
N ARG A 187 -8.26 -16.12 -8.77
CA ARG A 187 -7.51 -16.94 -9.72
C ARG A 187 -6.04 -17.10 -9.32
N ILE A 188 -5.43 -16.06 -8.76
CA ILE A 188 -4.06 -16.14 -8.22
C ILE A 188 -4.01 -17.11 -7.03
N LEU A 189 -4.95 -17.00 -6.09
CA LEU A 189 -5.03 -17.90 -4.94
C LEU A 189 -5.25 -19.37 -5.36
N GLU A 190 -6.08 -19.59 -6.36
CA GLU A 190 -6.32 -20.92 -6.95
C GLU A 190 -5.04 -21.51 -7.55
N ALA A 191 -4.29 -20.73 -8.34
CA ALA A 191 -3.03 -21.18 -8.92
C ALA A 191 -1.97 -21.53 -7.85
N VAL A 192 -1.88 -20.72 -6.78
CA VAL A 192 -1.01 -21.01 -5.63
C VAL A 192 -1.45 -22.29 -4.92
N THR A 193 -2.76 -22.48 -4.70
CA THR A 193 -3.31 -23.67 -4.04
C THR A 193 -3.10 -24.94 -4.87
N ALA A 194 -3.23 -24.83 -6.20
CA ALA A 194 -3.00 -25.93 -7.14
C ALA A 194 -1.52 -26.32 -7.27
N GLY A 195 -0.61 -25.51 -6.73
CA GLY A 195 0.82 -25.75 -6.81
C GLY A 195 1.43 -25.45 -8.19
N ASP A 196 0.83 -24.54 -8.95
CA ASP A 196 1.30 -24.15 -10.29
C ASP A 196 2.10 -22.83 -10.24
N PRO A 197 3.45 -22.91 -10.19
CA PRO A 197 4.28 -21.72 -10.05
C PRO A 197 4.28 -20.81 -11.28
N ASP A 198 4.18 -21.39 -12.48
CA ASP A 198 4.25 -20.64 -13.73
C ASP A 198 2.95 -19.87 -13.95
N LEU A 199 1.82 -20.52 -13.65
CA LEU A 199 0.52 -19.86 -13.70
C LEU A 199 0.39 -18.78 -12.61
N ALA A 200 0.80 -19.05 -11.37
CA ALA A 200 0.73 -18.06 -10.29
C ALA A 200 1.56 -16.80 -10.60
N ALA A 201 2.78 -16.97 -11.12
CA ALA A 201 3.64 -15.86 -11.55
C ALA A 201 3.06 -15.09 -12.74
N THR A 202 2.43 -15.79 -13.69
CA THR A 202 1.81 -15.15 -14.86
C THR A 202 0.61 -14.31 -14.45
N LEU A 203 -0.31 -14.86 -13.65
CA LEU A 203 -1.53 -14.17 -13.26
C LEU A 203 -1.27 -12.90 -12.43
N VAL A 204 -0.30 -12.93 -11.51
CA VAL A 204 0.04 -11.73 -10.74
C VAL A 204 0.69 -10.66 -11.59
N ARG A 205 1.56 -11.04 -12.53
CA ARG A 205 2.17 -10.11 -13.47
C ARG A 205 1.10 -9.44 -14.33
N GLU A 206 0.17 -10.21 -14.91
CA GLU A 206 -0.93 -9.67 -15.72
C GLU A 206 -1.81 -8.70 -14.91
N HIS A 207 -2.13 -9.05 -13.66
CA HIS A 207 -2.87 -8.18 -12.74
C HIS A 207 -2.15 -6.84 -12.51
N ILE A 208 -0.85 -6.89 -12.18
CA ILE A 208 -0.02 -5.70 -11.95
C ILE A 208 0.09 -4.85 -13.21
N GLU A 209 0.43 -5.45 -14.35
CA GLU A 209 0.63 -4.75 -15.62
C GLU A 209 -0.67 -4.12 -16.13
N THR A 210 -1.82 -4.78 -15.94
CA THR A 210 -3.12 -4.19 -16.30
C THR A 210 -3.42 -2.97 -15.43
N SER A 211 -3.10 -3.02 -14.14
CA SER A 211 -3.25 -1.88 -13.24
C SER A 211 -2.33 -0.71 -13.61
N ARG A 212 -1.07 -1.00 -13.98
CA ARG A 212 -0.12 -0.03 -14.55
C ARG A 212 -0.72 0.67 -15.77
N ASP A 213 -1.19 -0.12 -16.74
CA ASP A 213 -1.63 0.39 -18.04
C ASP A 213 -2.87 1.27 -17.90
N ARG A 214 -3.81 0.91 -16.99
CA ARG A 214 -4.96 1.75 -16.66
C ARG A 214 -4.55 3.09 -16.04
N LEU A 215 -3.60 3.08 -15.10
CA LEU A 215 -3.10 4.31 -14.48
C LEU A 215 -2.40 5.22 -15.50
N LEU A 216 -1.53 4.64 -16.33
CA LEU A 216 -0.81 5.38 -17.38
C LEU A 216 -1.78 5.97 -18.42
N ALA A 217 -2.78 5.21 -18.86
CA ALA A 217 -3.80 5.70 -19.79
C ALA A 217 -4.60 6.87 -19.18
N HIS A 218 -4.94 6.80 -17.90
CA HIS A 218 -5.60 7.90 -17.18
C HIS A 218 -4.70 9.15 -17.13
N ALA A 219 -3.43 9.00 -16.77
CA ALA A 219 -2.48 10.11 -16.71
C ALA A 219 -2.24 10.77 -18.08
N ASP A 220 -2.14 9.96 -19.14
CA ASP A 220 -1.98 10.43 -20.53
C ASP A 220 -3.23 11.20 -20.99
N ALA A 221 -4.43 10.78 -20.58
CA ALA A 221 -5.68 11.49 -20.89
C ALA A 221 -5.80 12.85 -20.19
N GLN A 222 -5.33 12.97 -18.95
CA GLN A 222 -5.32 14.23 -18.18
C GLN A 222 -4.31 15.25 -18.74
N THR A 223 -3.23 14.78 -19.38
CA THR A 223 -2.14 15.64 -19.89
C THR A 223 -2.47 16.24 -21.27
N ARG A 224 -3.44 15.67 -22.01
CA ARG A 224 -3.90 16.22 -23.29
C ARG A 224 -4.83 17.43 -23.04
N PRO A 225 -4.45 18.66 -23.43
CA PRO A 225 -5.35 19.81 -23.34
C PRO A 225 -6.53 19.62 -24.31
N GLY A 226 -7.72 20.05 -23.88
CA GLY A 226 -9.00 19.77 -24.51
C GLY A 226 -9.02 19.73 -26.04
N GLN A 227 -9.46 18.60 -26.60
CA GLN A 227 -10.07 18.58 -27.92
C GLN A 227 -11.55 18.96 -27.75
N PRO A 228 -12.05 20.01 -28.42
CA PRO A 228 -13.45 20.36 -28.37
C PRO A 228 -14.27 19.20 -28.94
N HIS A 229 -15.29 18.76 -28.21
CA HIS A 229 -16.35 17.95 -28.79
C HIS A 229 -17.09 18.83 -29.80
N THR A 230 -16.87 18.57 -31.08
CA THR A 230 -17.76 18.97 -32.17
C THR A 230 -19.07 18.21 -32.08
#